data_AF-A0A7S0P1Y7-F1
#
_entry.id   AF-A0A7S0P1Y7-F1
#
_cell.length_a   1.000
_cell.length_b   1.000
_cell.length_c   1.000
_cell.angle_alpha   90.00
_cell.angle_beta   90.00
_cell.angle_gamma   90.00
#
_symmetry.space_group_name_H-M   'P 1'
#
loop_
_entity.id
_entity.type
_entity.pdbx_description
1 polymer ?
#
loop_
_entity_poly.entity_id
_entity_poly.type
_entity_poly.pdbx_seq_one_letter_code
_entity_poly.pdbx_strand_id
1 'polypeptide(L)'
;QRFQQQEGERYANPDQPYTYLLRDGSTSTVSSIGKKSAAGGKAREHFLLSAERPPSATLLSLVRDAAARLPGGEGSRADVCELLKESQYVIDGVNDAQISQVASGALDRLHYEQDPCVRYDAERKLWVYLHGARSEADFK
;
A
#
# COMPACT_ATOMS: atom_id res chain seq x y z
N GLN A 1 5.45 2.28 -15.93
CA GLN A 1 4.31 3.09 -16.43
C GLN A 1 2.94 2.55 -16.04
N ARG A 2 2.69 1.22 -16.03
CA ARG A 2 1.35 0.68 -15.68
C ARG A 2 0.90 0.86 -14.22
N PHE A 3 1.83 0.87 -13.24
CA PHE A 3 1.46 0.95 -11.82
C PHE A 3 0.79 2.27 -11.44
N GLN A 4 1.38 3.42 -11.79
CA GLN A 4 0.85 4.73 -11.39
C GLN A 4 -0.54 5.01 -11.97
N GLN A 5 -0.86 4.49 -13.16
CA GLN A 5 -2.22 4.51 -13.70
C GLN A 5 -3.20 3.76 -12.79
N GLN A 6 -2.87 2.52 -12.43
CA GLN A 6 -3.68 1.69 -11.53
C GLN A 6 -3.81 2.32 -10.13
N GLU A 7 -2.73 2.91 -9.62
CA GLU A 7 -2.73 3.65 -8.36
C GLU A 7 -3.71 4.83 -8.43
N GLY A 8 -3.70 5.62 -9.51
CA GLY A 8 -4.65 6.71 -9.72
C GLY A 8 -6.11 6.24 -9.72
N GLU A 9 -6.42 5.13 -10.40
CA GLU A 9 -7.76 4.54 -10.44
C GLU A 9 -8.26 4.10 -9.05
N ARG A 10 -7.39 3.44 -8.28
CA ARG A 10 -7.69 3.03 -6.90
C ARG A 10 -7.98 4.23 -6.01
N TYR A 11 -7.12 5.25 -6.04
CA TYR A 11 -7.27 6.41 -5.17
C TYR A 11 -8.42 7.35 -5.60
N ALA A 12 -8.89 7.24 -6.84
CA ALA A 12 -10.14 7.85 -7.30
C ALA A 12 -11.40 7.15 -6.74
N ASN A 13 -11.30 5.87 -6.37
CA ASN A 13 -12.41 5.06 -5.84
C ASN A 13 -12.03 4.42 -4.48
N PRO A 14 -11.67 5.23 -3.45
CA PRO A 14 -11.06 4.72 -2.21
C PRO A 14 -11.99 3.89 -1.32
N ASP A 15 -13.30 3.90 -1.60
CA ASP A 15 -14.34 3.13 -0.92
C ASP A 15 -14.53 1.73 -1.51
N GLN A 16 -13.89 1.42 -2.63
CA GLN A 16 -13.94 0.11 -3.28
C GLN A 16 -12.62 -0.65 -3.07
N PRO A 17 -12.66 -2.00 -3.02
CA PRO A 17 -11.47 -2.80 -3.22
C PRO A 17 -10.91 -2.61 -4.64
N TYR A 18 -9.68 -3.04 -4.88
CA TYR A 18 -9.03 -2.90 -6.18
C TYR A 18 -8.11 -4.08 -6.46
N THR A 19 -8.08 -4.58 -7.69
CA THR A 19 -7.13 -5.61 -8.13
C THR A 19 -6.04 -5.02 -9.01
N TYR A 20 -4.79 -5.08 -8.55
CA TYR A 20 -3.62 -4.71 -9.34
C TYR A 20 -3.23 -5.83 -10.30
N LEU A 21 -2.87 -5.48 -11.53
CA LEU A 21 -2.01 -6.29 -12.39
C LEU A 21 -0.53 -5.97 -12.13
N LEU A 22 0.21 -7.00 -11.73
CA LEU A 22 1.63 -6.95 -11.41
C LEU A 22 2.51 -7.08 -12.67
N ARG A 23 3.82 -6.86 -12.50
CA ARG A 23 4.79 -6.85 -13.62
C ARG A 23 4.96 -8.22 -14.29
N ASP A 24 4.77 -9.29 -13.53
CA ASP A 24 4.83 -10.68 -14.00
C ASP A 24 3.52 -11.16 -14.65
N GLY A 25 2.51 -10.27 -14.74
CA GLY A 25 1.19 -10.59 -15.28
C GLY A 25 0.23 -11.24 -14.28
N SER A 26 0.66 -11.50 -13.05
CA SER A 26 -0.22 -11.94 -11.98
C SER A 26 -1.07 -10.78 -11.45
N THR A 27 -2.08 -11.11 -10.64
CA THR A 27 -2.96 -10.12 -10.00
C THR A 27 -2.87 -10.19 -8.49
N SER A 28 -3.07 -9.06 -7.82
CA SER A 28 -3.14 -8.99 -6.36
C SER A 28 -4.20 -7.98 -5.93
N THR A 29 -5.14 -8.43 -5.09
CA THR A 29 -6.26 -7.60 -4.64
C THR A 29 -6.01 -6.98 -3.27
N VAL A 30 -6.41 -5.73 -3.14
CA VAL A 30 -6.37 -4.93 -1.92
C VAL A 30 -7.78 -4.54 -1.48
N SER A 31 -8.00 -4.52 -0.17
CA SER A 31 -9.23 -4.00 0.42
C SER A 31 -9.41 -2.50 0.14
N SER A 32 -10.63 -2.00 0.40
CA SER A 32 -10.92 -0.56 0.35
C SER A 32 -10.11 0.20 1.41
N ILE A 33 -9.85 1.49 1.17
CA ILE A 33 -9.13 2.37 2.11
C ILE A 33 -10.08 2.85 3.22
N GLY A 34 -11.39 2.88 2.93
CA GLY A 34 -12.46 3.14 3.88
C GLY A 34 -13.01 4.57 3.88
N LYS A 35 -14.29 4.70 4.22
CA LYS A 35 -15.10 5.95 4.11
C LYS A 35 -14.53 7.14 4.89
N LYS A 36 -13.84 6.93 6.02
CA LYS A 36 -13.27 8.02 6.83
C LYS A 36 -12.12 8.75 6.14
N SER A 37 -11.42 8.08 5.22
CA SER A 37 -10.30 8.67 4.46
C SER A 37 -10.78 9.31 3.15
N ALA A 38 -11.99 8.97 2.70
CA ALA A 38 -12.64 9.50 1.49
C ALA A 38 -13.46 10.79 1.73
N ALA A 39 -13.68 11.18 2.99
CA ALA A 39 -14.52 12.30 3.36
C ALA A 39 -13.85 13.66 3.08
N GLY A 40 -13.78 14.05 1.81
CA GLY A 40 -13.77 15.42 1.26
C GLY A 40 -12.81 16.50 1.80
N GLY A 41 -11.92 16.18 2.74
CA GLY A 41 -10.99 17.13 3.36
C GLY A 41 -9.64 17.17 2.63
N LYS A 42 -8.84 18.21 2.89
CA LYS A 42 -7.45 18.26 2.38
C LYS A 42 -6.62 17.11 2.96
N ALA A 43 -5.68 16.60 2.16
CA ALA A 43 -4.72 15.62 2.63
C ALA A 43 -3.95 16.17 3.85
N ARG A 44 -3.81 15.35 4.90
CA ARG A 44 -2.98 15.72 6.06
C ARG A 44 -1.53 15.82 5.60
N GLU A 45 -0.87 16.91 5.97
CA GLU A 45 0.54 17.13 5.66
C GLU A 45 1.40 15.98 6.18
N HIS A 46 2.35 15.55 5.36
CA HIS A 46 3.31 14.54 5.74
C HIS A 46 4.60 14.76 4.95
N PHE A 47 5.75 14.77 5.63
CA PHE A 47 7.04 15.13 5.06
C PHE A 47 7.54 14.20 3.94
N LEU A 48 6.97 13.00 3.81
CA LEU A 48 7.29 12.04 2.72
C LEU A 48 6.31 12.07 1.55
N LEU A 49 5.18 12.78 1.65
CA LEU A 49 4.09 12.61 0.71
C LEU A 49 3.69 13.94 0.07
N SER A 50 3.42 13.90 -1.24
CA SER A 50 3.07 15.08 -2.03
C SER A 50 1.86 15.83 -1.47
N ALA A 51 1.85 17.16 -1.53
CA ALA A 51 0.72 17.97 -1.11
C ALA A 51 -0.51 17.81 -2.02
N GLU A 52 -0.29 17.49 -3.30
CA GLU A 52 -1.33 17.41 -4.34
C GLU A 52 -1.99 16.02 -4.45
N ARG A 53 -1.68 15.11 -3.53
CA ARG A 53 -2.24 13.75 -3.53
C ARG A 53 -3.70 13.71 -3.06
N PRO A 54 -4.45 12.67 -3.43
CA PRO A 54 -5.75 12.37 -2.83
C PRO A 54 -5.65 12.23 -1.30
N PRO A 55 -6.64 12.72 -0.52
CA PRO A 55 -6.62 12.63 0.95
C PRO A 55 -6.55 11.19 1.48
N SER A 56 -7.07 10.25 0.70
CA SER A 56 -7.03 8.81 0.94
C SER A 56 -5.62 8.21 0.80
N ALA A 57 -4.70 8.86 0.06
CA ALA A 57 -3.30 8.47 -0.10
C ALA A 57 -2.48 8.74 1.17
N THR A 58 -2.73 7.91 2.17
CA THR A 58 -2.00 7.87 3.44
C THR A 58 -0.84 6.89 3.35
N LEU A 59 0.18 7.05 4.21
CA LEU A 59 1.25 6.06 4.34
C LEU A 59 0.75 4.63 4.58
N LEU A 60 -0.31 4.49 5.38
CA LEU A 60 -0.88 3.17 5.68
C LEU A 60 -1.44 2.51 4.41
N SER A 61 -2.20 3.26 3.60
CA SER A 61 -2.72 2.76 2.33
C SER A 61 -1.61 2.49 1.30
N LEU A 62 -0.61 3.36 1.21
CA LEU A 62 0.48 3.21 0.24
C LEU A 62 1.37 2.02 0.59
N VAL A 63 1.62 1.76 1.88
CA VAL A 63 2.36 0.58 2.34
C VAL A 63 1.56 -0.70 2.12
N ARG A 64 0.23 -0.67 2.29
CA ARG A 64 -0.65 -1.80 1.92
C ARG A 64 -0.52 -2.11 0.42
N ASP A 65 -0.55 -1.09 -0.42
CA ASP A 65 -0.46 -1.25 -1.88
C ASP A 65 0.97 -1.66 -2.33
N ALA A 66 2.01 -1.24 -1.61
CA ALA A 66 3.37 -1.72 -1.81
C ALA A 66 3.49 -3.21 -1.45
N ALA A 67 2.96 -3.62 -0.29
CA ALA A 67 2.96 -5.03 0.14
C ALA A 67 2.17 -5.93 -0.82
N ALA A 68 1.04 -5.45 -1.34
CA ALA A 68 0.24 -6.17 -2.32
C ALA A 68 0.97 -6.46 -3.64
N ARG A 69 1.96 -5.64 -3.98
CA ARG A 69 2.76 -5.77 -5.21
C ARG A 69 4.06 -6.52 -5.03
N LEU A 70 4.32 -7.07 -3.84
CA LEU A 70 5.48 -7.92 -3.61
C LEU A 70 5.46 -9.13 -4.57
N PRO A 71 6.58 -9.42 -5.27
CA PRO A 71 6.68 -10.61 -6.10
C PRO A 71 6.39 -11.88 -5.28
N GLY A 72 5.51 -12.76 -5.77
CA GLY A 72 5.09 -13.95 -5.03
C GLY A 72 4.29 -13.66 -3.74
N GLY A 73 3.90 -12.41 -3.51
CA GLY A 73 3.16 -12.00 -2.31
C GLY A 73 4.01 -11.90 -1.05
N GLU A 74 5.34 -11.87 -1.14
CA GLU A 74 6.21 -11.77 0.04
C GLU A 74 7.55 -11.06 -0.24
N GLY A 75 8.15 -10.48 0.79
CA GLY A 75 9.42 -9.78 0.67
C GLY A 75 9.89 -9.13 1.96
N SER A 76 11.11 -8.60 1.95
CA SER A 76 11.69 -7.89 3.09
C SER A 76 11.06 -6.50 3.25
N ARG A 77 11.32 -5.84 4.39
CA ARG A 77 10.95 -4.43 4.56
C ARG A 77 11.61 -3.52 3.52
N ALA A 78 12.83 -3.85 3.08
CA ALA A 78 13.51 -3.09 2.04
C ALA A 78 12.76 -3.17 0.70
N ASP A 79 12.26 -4.36 0.34
CA ASP A 79 11.46 -4.54 -0.88
C ASP A 79 10.17 -3.72 -0.84
N VAL A 80 9.51 -3.65 0.33
CA VAL A 80 8.35 -2.77 0.52
C VAL A 80 8.72 -1.30 0.36
N CYS A 81 9.88 -0.87 0.86
CA CYS A 81 10.35 0.51 0.70
C CYS A 81 10.62 0.86 -0.76
N GLU A 82 11.25 -0.04 -1.53
CA GLU A 82 11.50 0.16 -2.95
C GLU A 82 10.18 0.28 -3.73
N LEU A 83 9.21 -0.60 -3.47
CA LEU A 83 7.89 -0.51 -4.09
C LEU A 83 7.13 0.75 -3.66
N LEU A 84 7.28 1.19 -2.40
CA LEU A 84 6.66 2.41 -1.90
C LEU A 84 7.19 3.66 -2.62
N LYS A 85 8.50 3.72 -2.93
CA LYS A 85 9.11 4.82 -3.70
C LYS A 85 8.56 4.93 -5.12
N GLU A 86 7.96 3.88 -5.68
CA GLU A 86 7.35 3.93 -7.01
C GLU A 86 6.00 4.67 -7.05
N SER A 87 5.41 4.95 -5.88
CA SER A 87 4.15 5.69 -5.76
C SER A 87 4.31 7.12 -6.27
N GLN A 88 3.36 7.58 -7.07
CA GLN A 88 3.34 8.98 -7.52
C GLN A 88 2.97 9.97 -6.41
N TYR A 89 2.59 9.47 -5.23
CA TYR A 89 2.20 10.28 -4.07
C TYR A 89 3.30 10.39 -3.02
N VAL A 90 4.41 9.67 -3.19
CA VAL A 90 5.64 9.84 -2.41
C VAL A 90 6.50 10.90 -3.10
N ILE A 91 7.10 11.81 -2.33
CA ILE A 91 7.97 12.85 -2.90
C ILE A 91 9.29 12.24 -3.41
N ASP A 92 9.91 12.87 -4.40
CA ASP A 92 11.23 12.47 -4.86
C ASP A 92 12.31 12.72 -3.80
N GLY A 93 13.40 11.94 -3.85
CA GLY A 93 14.58 12.15 -3.01
C GLY A 93 14.39 11.81 -1.52
N VAL A 94 13.35 11.02 -1.18
CA VAL A 94 13.15 10.53 0.19
C VAL A 94 14.36 9.77 0.72
N ASN A 95 14.72 10.05 1.98
CA ASN A 95 15.80 9.35 2.66
C ASN A 95 15.38 7.91 3.02
N ASP A 96 16.24 6.94 2.71
CA ASP A 96 16.02 5.51 2.99
C ASP A 96 15.72 5.21 4.46
N ALA A 97 16.35 5.90 5.39
CA ALA A 97 16.08 5.74 6.82
C ALA A 97 14.67 6.23 7.18
N GLN A 98 14.25 7.36 6.63
CA GLN A 98 12.93 7.94 6.89
C GLN A 98 11.81 7.06 6.34
N ILE A 99 11.94 6.64 5.08
CA ILE A 99 10.94 5.76 4.45
C ILE A 99 10.90 4.40 5.13
N SER A 100 12.04 3.84 5.54
CA SER A 100 12.12 2.55 6.26
C SER A 100 11.44 2.62 7.63
N GLN A 101 11.68 3.69 8.40
CA GLN A 101 11.02 3.91 9.68
C GLN A 101 9.50 3.99 9.53
N VAL A 102 9.04 4.75 8.52
CA VAL A 102 7.63 4.91 8.22
C VAL A 102 6.97 3.62 7.73
N ALA A 103 7.64 2.90 6.82
CA ALA A 103 7.18 1.62 6.31
C ALA A 103 7.06 0.60 7.46
N SER A 104 8.02 0.56 8.38
CA SER A 104 7.96 -0.29 9.58
C SER A 104 6.69 -0.02 10.40
N GLY A 105 6.46 1.25 10.78
CA GLY A 105 5.30 1.60 11.60
C GLY A 105 3.95 1.45 10.88
N ALA A 106 3.93 1.48 9.55
CA ALA A 106 2.74 1.15 8.77
C ALA A 106 2.51 -0.37 8.67
N LEU A 107 3.54 -1.16 8.39
CA LEU A 107 3.46 -2.63 8.37
C LEU A 107 3.00 -3.19 9.71
N ASP A 108 3.54 -2.68 10.82
CA ASP A 108 3.10 -3.08 12.17
C ASP A 108 1.61 -2.79 12.37
N ARG A 109 1.13 -1.61 11.97
CA ARG A 109 -0.30 -1.28 12.09
C ARG A 109 -1.18 -2.19 11.23
N LEU A 110 -0.78 -2.46 9.98
CA LEU A 110 -1.50 -3.37 9.08
C LEU A 110 -1.53 -4.80 9.62
N HIS A 111 -0.46 -5.23 10.30
CA HIS A 111 -0.35 -6.56 10.88
C HIS A 111 -1.35 -6.81 12.02
N TYR A 112 -1.72 -5.75 12.74
CA TYR A 112 -2.65 -5.80 13.88
C TYR A 112 -4.07 -5.30 13.56
N GLU A 113 -4.40 -5.08 12.28
CA GLU A 113 -5.78 -4.81 11.87
C GLU A 113 -6.70 -6.02 12.16
N GLN A 114 -8.01 -5.78 12.25
CA GLN A 114 -9.00 -6.85 12.48
C GLN A 114 -8.98 -7.91 11.36
N ASP A 115 -8.82 -7.46 10.11
CA ASP A 115 -8.55 -8.29 8.94
C ASP A 115 -7.17 -7.91 8.38
N PRO A 116 -6.08 -8.46 8.94
CA PRO A 116 -4.73 -8.04 8.59
C PRO A 116 -4.42 -8.43 7.14
N CYS A 117 -3.94 -7.47 6.36
CA CYS A 117 -3.50 -7.73 4.99
C CYS A 117 -2.05 -8.22 4.90
N VAL A 118 -1.29 -8.14 6.00
CA VAL A 118 0.10 -8.60 6.07
C VAL A 118 0.38 -9.41 7.33
N ARG A 119 1.32 -10.34 7.21
CA ARG A 119 1.90 -11.08 8.34
C ARG A 119 3.41 -11.02 8.27
N TYR A 120 4.06 -10.80 9.41
CA TYR A 120 5.50 -11.00 9.51
C TYR A 120 5.83 -12.47 9.78
N ASP A 121 6.69 -13.04 8.95
CA ASP A 121 7.25 -14.36 9.10
C ASP A 121 8.62 -14.25 9.78
N ALA A 122 8.68 -14.59 11.07
CA ALA A 122 9.88 -14.39 11.88
C ALA A 122 11.04 -15.32 11.49
N GLU A 123 10.74 -16.52 11.01
CA GLU A 123 11.75 -17.50 10.59
C GLU A 123 12.44 -17.03 9.30
N ARG A 124 11.64 -16.59 8.34
CA ARG A 124 12.14 -16.14 7.03
C ARG A 124 12.55 -14.67 7.02
N LYS A 125 12.14 -13.92 8.04
CA LYS A 125 12.30 -12.45 8.15
C LYS A 125 11.66 -11.70 6.99
N LEU A 126 10.50 -12.17 6.54
CA LEU A 126 9.75 -11.62 5.41
C LEU A 126 8.35 -11.16 5.84
N TRP A 127 7.84 -10.16 5.15
CA TRP A 127 6.44 -9.78 5.17
C TRP A 127 5.70 -10.55 4.09
N VAL A 128 4.58 -11.16 4.44
CA VAL A 128 3.70 -11.92 3.54
C VAL A 128 2.38 -11.16 3.41
N TYR A 129 1.97 -10.90 2.17
CA TYR A 129 0.68 -10.32 1.83
C TYR A 129 -0.40 -11.40 1.79
N LEU A 130 -1.50 -11.19 2.53
CA LEU A 130 -2.51 -12.22 2.80
C LEU A 130 -3.76 -12.10 1.92
N HIS A 131 -3.95 -10.95 1.28
CA HIS A 131 -5.17 -10.61 0.57
C HIS A 131 -5.06 -10.84 -0.95
N GLY A 132 -3.87 -11.15 -1.47
CA GLY A 132 -3.59 -11.13 -2.91
C GLY A 132 -4.48 -12.05 -3.74
N ALA A 133 -4.82 -13.23 -3.22
CA ALA A 133 -5.67 -14.21 -3.90
C ALA A 133 -7.18 -13.98 -3.68
N ARG A 134 -7.57 -12.99 -2.87
CA ARG A 134 -8.98 -12.64 -2.67
C ARG A 134 -9.51 -11.93 -3.91
N SER A 135 -10.79 -12.11 -4.17
CA SER A 135 -11.55 -11.30 -5.12
C SER A 135 -12.04 -10.01 -4.45
N GLU A 136 -12.39 -9.01 -5.25
CA GLU A 136 -13.03 -7.80 -4.75
C GLU A 136 -14.34 -8.08 -3.99
N ALA A 137 -15.04 -9.18 -4.32
CA ALA A 137 -16.28 -9.58 -3.64
C ALA A 137 -16.05 -10.08 -2.20
N ASP A 138 -14.85 -10.58 -1.88
CA ASP A 138 -14.51 -11.09 -0.54
C ASP A 138 -14.37 -9.97 0.51
N PHE A 139 -14.39 -8.70 0.07
CA PHE A 139 -14.31 -7.52 0.94
C PHE A 139 -15.65 -6.81 1.17
N LYS A 140 -16.76 -7.35 0.64
CA LYS A 140 -18.10 -6.78 0.76
C LYS A 140 -18.82 -7.18 2.05
#